data_AF-A0A2G8T8Z4-F1
#
_entry.id   AF-A0A2G8T8Z4-F1
#
_cell.length_a   1.000
_cell.length_b   1.000
_cell.length_c   1.000
_cell.angle_alpha   90.00
_cell.angle_beta   90.00
_cell.angle_gamma   90.00
#
_symmetry.space_group_name_H-M   'P 1'
#
loop_
_entity.id
_entity.type
_entity.pdbx_description
1 polymer ?
#
loop_
_entity_poly.entity_id
_entity_poly.type
_entity_poly.pdbx_seq_one_letter_code
_entity_poly.pdbx_strand_id
1 'polypeptide(L)'
;MAALMALPELKAWSSHLEKSSGGKVRGALIEYDANPKLIDGKRYFQLSFVENGADAAHRWESFLVAESGNDILVEDAATDTTMTLDQWRKDKQPLARISAN
;
A
#
# COMPACT_ATOMS: atom_id res chain seq x y z
N MET A 1 0.41 10.60 -6.44
CA MET A 1 -0.41 9.39 -6.75
C MET A 1 0.19 8.47 -7.83
N ALA A 2 0.62 8.98 -8.99
CA ALA A 2 1.09 8.12 -10.10
C ALA A 2 2.30 7.22 -9.79
N ALA A 3 3.24 7.68 -8.95
CA ALA A 3 4.44 6.90 -8.61
C ALA A 3 4.12 5.61 -7.85
N LEU A 4 3.02 5.56 -7.09
CA LEU A 4 2.58 4.34 -6.42
C LEU A 4 1.90 3.37 -7.41
N MET A 5 1.09 3.87 -8.34
CA MET A 5 0.44 3.01 -9.35
C MET A 5 1.43 2.47 -10.40
N ALA A 6 2.57 3.13 -10.57
CA ALA A 6 3.64 2.71 -11.48
C ALA A 6 4.49 1.55 -10.94
N LEU A 7 4.25 1.07 -9.71
CA LEU A 7 5.11 0.09 -9.08
C LEU A 7 4.89 -1.32 -9.63
N PRO A 8 5.97 -2.01 -10.06
CA PRO A 8 5.87 -3.39 -10.47
C PRO A 8 5.42 -4.30 -9.32
N GLU A 9 5.74 -3.94 -8.07
CA GLU A 9 5.30 -4.74 -6.92
C GLU A 9 3.78 -4.73 -6.75
N LEU A 10 3.13 -3.57 -6.84
CA LEU A 10 1.68 -3.48 -6.74
C LEU A 10 0.99 -4.20 -7.89
N LYS A 11 1.54 -4.12 -9.11
CA LYS A 11 1.03 -4.86 -10.27
C LYS A 11 1.13 -6.38 -10.05
N ALA A 12 2.26 -6.87 -9.54
CA ALA A 12 2.45 -8.27 -9.22
C ALA A 12 1.52 -8.71 -8.07
N TRP A 13 1.34 -7.86 -7.06
CA TRP A 13 0.43 -8.12 -5.95
C TRP A 13 -1.01 -8.23 -6.41
N SER A 14 -1.52 -7.26 -7.17
CA SER A 14 -2.87 -7.33 -7.77
C SER A 14 -3.05 -8.58 -8.63
N SER A 15 -2.04 -8.93 -9.44
CA SER A 15 -2.08 -10.15 -10.26
C SER A 15 -2.09 -11.43 -9.42
N HIS A 16 -1.36 -11.45 -8.31
CA HIS A 16 -1.35 -12.58 -7.37
C HIS A 16 -2.69 -12.69 -6.64
N LEU A 17 -3.26 -11.59 -6.15
CA LEU A 17 -4.57 -11.56 -5.49
C LEU A 17 -5.67 -12.07 -6.42
N GLU A 18 -5.66 -11.62 -7.68
CA GLU A 18 -6.57 -12.13 -8.71
C GLU A 18 -6.36 -13.62 -8.98
N LYS A 19 -5.11 -14.11 -9.06
CA LYS A 19 -4.83 -15.54 -9.28
C LYS A 19 -5.23 -16.41 -8.09
N SER A 20 -4.81 -16.02 -6.89
CA SER A 20 -5.05 -16.75 -5.64
C SER A 20 -6.55 -16.89 -5.36
N SER A 21 -7.32 -15.85 -5.70
CA SER A 21 -8.77 -15.83 -5.47
C SER A 21 -9.62 -16.17 -6.70
N GLY A 22 -9.00 -16.56 -7.82
CA GLY A 22 -9.71 -16.86 -9.07
C GLY A 22 -10.53 -15.69 -9.64
N GLY A 23 -10.06 -14.45 -9.45
CA GLY A 23 -10.69 -13.22 -9.93
C GLY A 23 -11.71 -12.59 -8.97
N LYS A 24 -11.91 -13.17 -7.78
CA LYS A 24 -12.85 -12.66 -6.77
C LYS A 24 -12.29 -11.50 -5.93
N VAL A 25 -10.98 -11.35 -5.92
CA VAL A 25 -10.26 -10.40 -5.07
C VAL A 25 -9.35 -9.56 -5.94
N ARG A 26 -9.33 -8.25 -5.66
CA ARG A 26 -8.47 -7.30 -6.37
C ARG A 26 -7.76 -6.40 -5.37
N GLY A 27 -6.47 -6.18 -5.62
CA GLY A 27 -5.71 -5.16 -4.90
C GLY A 27 -6.27 -3.77 -5.25
N ALA A 28 -6.71 -3.03 -4.24
CA ALA A 28 -7.22 -1.68 -4.39
C ALA A 28 -6.49 -0.73 -3.44
N LEU A 29 -6.21 0.47 -3.93
CA LEU A 29 -5.80 1.60 -3.10
C LEU A 29 -7.04 2.37 -2.72
N ILE A 30 -7.32 2.43 -1.42
CA ILE A 30 -8.40 3.24 -0.88
C ILE A 30 -7.81 4.38 -0.06
N GLU A 31 -8.43 5.54 -0.13
CA GLU A 31 -8.17 6.61 0.84
C GLU A 31 -8.74 6.15 2.18
N TYR A 32 -7.85 5.98 3.15
CA TYR A 32 -8.27 5.53 4.47
C TYR A 32 -8.82 6.68 5.30
N ASP A 33 -8.12 7.80 5.27
CA ASP A 33 -8.50 9.00 6.01
C ASP A 33 -8.57 10.17 5.05
N ALA A 34 -9.69 10.89 5.13
CA ALA A 34 -9.89 12.11 4.35
C ALA A 34 -9.02 13.26 4.88
N ASN A 35 -8.57 13.18 6.14
CA ASN A 35 -7.67 14.16 6.72
C ASN A 35 -6.21 13.79 6.41
N PRO A 36 -5.48 14.62 5.65
CA PRO A 36 -4.06 14.39 5.44
C PRO A 36 -3.30 14.51 6.77
N LYS A 37 -2.44 13.53 7.04
CA LYS A 37 -1.56 13.51 8.21
C LYS A 37 -0.47 14.56 8.06
N LEU A 38 -0.25 15.37 9.09
CA LEU A 38 0.83 16.37 9.09
C LEU A 38 2.10 15.73 9.67
N ILE A 39 3.10 15.49 8.82
CA ILE A 39 4.40 14.91 9.21
C ILE A 39 5.47 15.90 8.80
N ASP A 40 6.31 16.32 9.75
CA ASP A 40 7.41 17.26 9.50
C ASP A 40 6.94 18.58 8.83
N GLY A 41 5.72 19.03 9.16
CA GLY A 41 5.12 20.22 8.56
C GLY A 41 4.56 20.03 7.14
N LYS A 42 4.67 18.83 6.55
CA LYS A 42 4.08 18.47 5.25
C LYS A 42 2.80 17.68 5.44
N ARG A 43 1.83 17.90 4.55
CA ARG A 43 0.57 17.15 4.51
C ARG A 43 0.76 15.88 3.69
N TYR A 44 0.32 14.75 4.22
CA TYR A 44 0.38 13.44 3.57
C TYR A 44 -1.01 12.82 3.50
N PHE A 45 -1.48 12.51 2.30
CA PHE A 45 -2.69 11.72 2.10
C PHE A 45 -2.48 10.29 2.55
N GLN A 46 -3.41 9.79 3.36
CA GLN A 46 -3.36 8.43 3.90
C GLN A 46 -4.13 7.49 3.00
N LEU A 47 -3.39 6.77 2.18
CA LEU A 47 -3.89 5.68 1.35
C LEU A 47 -3.66 4.36 2.08
N SER A 48 -4.46 3.36 1.79
CA SER A 48 -4.24 2.00 2.27
C SER A 48 -4.41 1.05 1.11
N PHE A 49 -3.43 0.15 0.98
CA PHE A 49 -3.57 -0.96 0.07
C PHE A 49 -4.38 -2.04 0.76
N VAL A 50 -5.57 -2.27 0.23
CA VAL A 50 -6.48 -3.30 0.69
C VAL A 50 -6.62 -4.36 -0.39
N GLU A 51 -6.60 -5.60 0.05
CA GLU A 51 -7.12 -6.71 -0.72
C GLU A 51 -8.64 -6.65 -0.62
N ASN A 52 -9.30 -6.16 -1.68
CA ASN A 52 -10.75 -6.06 -1.72
C ASN A 52 -11.33 -7.39 -2.19
N GLY A 53 -11.71 -8.24 -1.24
CA GLY A 53 -12.40 -9.50 -1.47
C GLY A 53 -13.89 -9.46 -1.15
N ALA A 54 -14.63 -10.46 -1.62
CA ALA A 54 -16.07 -10.57 -1.41
C ALA A 54 -16.48 -10.74 0.07
N ASP A 55 -15.61 -11.32 0.89
CA ASP A 55 -15.86 -11.58 2.31
C ASP A 55 -15.28 -10.50 3.23
N ALA A 56 -14.09 -9.97 2.93
CA ALA A 56 -13.45 -8.93 3.73
C ALA A 56 -12.41 -8.14 2.93
N ALA A 57 -12.34 -6.84 3.20
CA ALA A 57 -11.22 -6.01 2.76
C ALA A 57 -10.05 -6.19 3.72
N HIS A 58 -9.05 -6.97 3.33
CA HIS A 58 -7.84 -7.14 4.14
C HIS A 58 -6.89 -5.97 3.90
N ARG A 59 -6.72 -5.15 4.93
CA ARG A 59 -5.77 -4.06 4.91
C ARG A 59 -4.37 -4.56 5.16
N TRP A 60 -3.47 -4.31 4.22
CA TRP A 60 -2.07 -4.71 4.31
C TRP A 60 -1.24 -3.57 4.88
N GLU A 61 -1.05 -2.51 4.09
CA GLU A 61 -0.19 -1.39 4.45
C GLU A 61 -0.81 -0.04 4.11
N SER A 62 -0.42 0.98 4.89
CA SER A 62 -0.84 2.36 4.71
C SER A 62 0.26 3.12 3.97
N PHE A 63 -0.10 3.83 2.90
CA PHE A 63 0.81 4.67 2.12
C PHE A 63 0.49 6.13 2.39
N LEU A 64 1.49 6.89 2.80
CA LEU A 64 1.43 8.32 3.05
C LEU A 64 2.03 9.03 1.85
N VAL A 65 1.19 9.66 1.04
CA VAL A 65 1.63 10.38 -0.17
C VAL A 65 1.59 11.86 0.11
N ALA A 66 2.73 12.55 0.00
CA ALA A 66 2.76 13.99 0.21
C ALA A 66 1.77 14.71 -0.73
N GLU A 67 1.00 15.64 -0.19
CA GLU A 67 0.10 16.52 -0.94
C GLU A 67 0.89 17.36 -1.93
N SER A 68 2.11 17.76 -1.54
CA SER A 68 3.04 18.52 -2.36
C SER A 68 4.37 17.79 -2.48
N GLY A 69 4.74 17.42 -3.70
CA GLY A 69 5.98 16.73 -4.04
C GLY A 69 5.80 15.26 -4.42
N ASN A 70 6.92 14.54 -4.47
CA ASN A 70 6.99 13.11 -4.84
C ASN A 70 7.35 12.21 -3.65
N ASP A 71 7.20 12.73 -2.43
CA ASP A 71 7.53 12.00 -1.21
C ASP A 71 6.43 10.97 -0.89
N ILE A 72 6.85 9.72 -0.72
CA ILE A 72 5.96 8.60 -0.39
C ILE A 72 6.58 7.85 0.78
N LEU A 73 5.85 7.85 1.88
CA LEU A 73 6.14 7.06 3.06
C LEU A 73 5.15 5.90 3.13
N VAL A 74 5.55 4.83 3.77
CA VAL A 74 4.74 3.67 4.05
C VAL A 74 4.69 3.53 5.56
N GLU A 75 3.49 3.48 6.10
CA GLU A 75 3.23 3.21 7.49
C GLU A 75 2.82 1.74 7.63
N ASP A 76 3.63 1.01 8.39
CA ASP A 76 3.34 -0.37 8.73
C ASP A 76 2.23 -0.40 9.79
N ALA A 77 1.09 -1.00 9.44
CA ALA A 77 -0.07 -1.05 10.34
C ALA A 77 0.14 -1.98 11.55
N ALA A 78 1.14 -2.87 11.52
CA ALA A 78 1.43 -3.78 12.62
C ALA A 78 2.41 -3.18 13.65
N THR A 79 3.34 -2.34 13.20
CA THR A 79 4.39 -1.75 14.05
C THR A 79 4.26 -0.22 14.21
N ASP A 80 3.24 0.40 13.62
CA ASP A 80 3.01 1.85 13.60
C ASP A 80 4.25 2.65 13.13
N THR A 81 5.09 2.01 12.31
CA THR A 81 6.38 2.57 11.90
C THR A 81 6.25 3.15 10.51
N THR A 82 6.67 4.40 10.34
CA THR A 82 6.79 5.03 9.04
C THR A 82 8.17 4.81 8.45
N MET A 83 8.21 4.37 7.21
CA MET A 83 9.44 4.11 6.45
C MET A 83 9.26 4.57 5.01
N THR A 84 10.35 4.77 4.27
CA THR A 84 10.25 5.14 2.86
C THR A 84 9.78 3.95 2.02
N LEU A 85 9.21 4.22 0.85
CA LEU A 85 8.81 3.18 -0.10
C LEU A 85 9.95 2.21 -0.46
N ASP A 86 11.17 2.72 -0.64
CA ASP A 86 12.34 1.87 -0.94
C ASP A 86 12.73 0.98 0.25
N GLN A 87 12.66 1.53 1.47
CA GLN A 87 12.93 0.78 2.70
C GLN A 87 11.89 -0.31 2.91
N TRP A 88 10.60 0.01 2.72
CA TRP A 88 9.50 -0.94 2.82
C TRP A 88 9.67 -2.12 1.85
N ARG A 89 10.06 -1.87 0.60
CA ARG A 89 10.36 -2.94 -0.37
C ARG A 89 11.44 -3.89 0.12
N LYS A 90 12.48 -3.35 0.73
CA LYS A 90 13.62 -4.11 1.24
C LYS A 90 13.26 -4.88 2.49
N ASP A 91 12.48 -4.28 3.39
CA ASP A 91 12.17 -4.82 4.71
C ASP A 91 10.98 -5.78 4.70
N LYS A 92 9.84 -5.33 4.15
CA LYS A 92 8.60 -6.11 4.12
C LYS A 92 8.50 -7.07 2.95
N GLN A 93 9.32 -6.86 1.92
CA GLN A 93 9.40 -7.68 0.71
C GLN A 93 8.01 -8.16 0.25
N PRO A 94 7.08 -7.24 -0.06
CA PRO A 94 5.69 -7.57 -0.37
C PRO A 94 5.58 -8.63 -1.48
N LEU A 95 6.50 -8.58 -2.46
CA LEU A 95 6.65 -9.56 -3.54
C LEU A 95 7.05 -10.96 -3.05
N ALA A 96 7.93 -11.06 -2.06
CA ALA A 96 8.33 -12.35 -1.49
C ALA A 96 7.16 -12.95 -0.69
N ARG A 97 6.38 -12.08 -0.02
CA ARG A 97 5.23 -12.47 0.79
C ARG A 97 4.11 -13.10 -0.03
N ILE A 98 3.83 -12.56 -1.23
CA ILE A 98 2.92 -13.21 -2.21
C ILE A 98 3.50 -14.43 -2.91
N SER A 99 4.83 -14.61 -2.92
CA SER A 99 5.44 -15.78 -3.56
C SER A 99 5.53 -16.99 -2.62
N ALA A 100 5.38 -16.78 -1.31
CA ALA A 100 5.59 -17.79 -0.28
C ALA A 100 4.30 -18.50 0.19
N ASN A 101 3.14 -18.20 -0.41
CA ASN A 101 1.85 -18.85 -0.11
C ASN A 101 1.25 -19.46 -1.38
#